data_AF-A0A968TRD3-F1
#
_entry.id   AF-A0A968TRD3-F1
#
_cell.length_a   1.000
_cell.length_b   1.000
_cell.length_c   1.000
_cell.angle_alpha   90.00
_cell.angle_beta   90.00
_cell.angle_gamma   90.00
#
_symmetry.space_group_name_H-M   'P 1'
#
loop_
_entity.id
_entity.type
_entity.pdbx_description
1 polymer ?
#
loop_
_entity_poly.entity_id
_entity_poly.type
_entity_poly.pdbx_seq_one_letter_code
_entity_poly.pdbx_strand_id
1 'polypeptide(L)' 'MNIEKLIPFALAVVLAAASTGQLPKFIRAVQIAQFQLLKESQASKWPKALLLNEKSRRKH' A
#
# COMPACT_ATOMS: atom_id res chain seq x y z
N MET A 1 -5.87 19.81 -7.90
CA MET A 1 -6.18 19.01 -9.10
C MET A 1 -7.36 18.10 -8.76
N ASN A 2 -8.46 18.19 -9.50
CA ASN A 2 -9.72 17.48 -9.23
C ASN A 2 -9.52 15.96 -9.19
N ILE A 3 -9.91 15.31 -8.10
CA ILE A 3 -9.85 13.85 -7.90
C ILE A 3 -10.63 13.10 -9.00
N GLU A 4 -11.68 13.73 -9.52
CA GLU A 4 -12.44 13.36 -10.72
C GLU A 4 -11.55 12.96 -11.92
N LYS A 5 -10.38 13.60 -12.07
CA LYS A 5 -9.43 13.33 -13.16
C LYS A 5 -8.41 12.23 -12.85
N LEU A 6 -8.28 11.83 -11.57
CA LEU A 6 -7.35 10.78 -11.15
C LEU A 6 -7.89 9.39 -11.45
N ILE A 7 -9.21 9.19 -11.35
CA ILE A 7 -9.87 7.91 -11.66
C ILE A 7 -9.65 7.49 -13.13
N PRO A 8 -9.97 8.32 -14.15
CA PRO A 8 -9.73 7.95 -15.54
C PRO A 8 -8.24 7.83 -15.86
N PHE A 9 -7.38 8.61 -15.19
CA PHE A 9 -5.93 8.49 -15.34
C PHE A 9 -5.39 7.15 -14.81
N ALA A 10 -5.82 6.74 -13.62
CA ALA A 10 -5.47 5.45 -13.04
C ALA A 10 -5.96 4.30 -13.93
N LEU A 11 -7.18 4.41 -14.47
CA LEU A 11 -7.74 3.42 -15.40
C LEU A 11 -6.90 3.33 -16.68
N ALA A 12 -6.52 4.46 -17.27
CA ALA A 12 -5.67 4.51 -18.46
C ALA A 12 -4.28 3.89 -18.20
N VAL A 13 -3.69 4.14 -17.03
CA VAL A 13 -2.41 3.54 -16.63
C VAL A 13 -2.52 2.03 -16.47
N VAL A 14 -3.59 1.53 -15.84
CA VAL A 14 -3.84 0.08 -15.69
C VAL A 14 -4.05 -0.57 -17.05
N LEU A 15 -4.85 0.04 -17.93
CA LEU A 15 -5.09 -0.48 -19.28
C LEU A 15 -3.81 -0.46 -20.14
N ALA A 16 -3.00 0.60 -20.05
CA ALA A 16 -1.71 0.67 -20.73
C ALA A 16 -0.72 -0.40 -20.21
N ALA A 17 -0.66 -0.60 -18.89
CA ALA A 17 0.17 -1.65 -18.30
C ALA A 17 -0.28 -3.05 -18.76
N ALA A 18 -1.60 -3.28 -18.87
CA ALA A 18 -2.16 -4.52 -19.38
C ALA A 18 -1.90 -4.72 -20.89
N SER A 19 -1.98 -3.67 -21.70
CA SER A 19 -1.87 -3.76 -23.17
C SER A 19 -0.43 -3.90 -23.68
N THR A 20 0.58 -3.56 -22.88
CA THR A 20 1.99 -3.62 -23.31
C THR A 20 2.56 -5.04 -23.48
N GLY A 21 1.81 -6.09 -23.11
CA GLY A 21 2.32 -7.48 -23.08
C GLY A 21 3.43 -7.71 -22.05
N GLN A 22 3.80 -6.67 -21.29
CA GLN A 22 4.81 -6.68 -20.24
C GLN A 22 4.19 -6.77 -18.84
N LEU A 23 2.88 -7.02 -18.77
CA LEU A 23 2.14 -7.26 -17.53
C LEU A 23 2.86 -8.23 -16.58
N PRO A 24 3.47 -9.36 -17.04
CA PRO A 24 4.23 -10.24 -16.14
C PRO A 24 5.45 -9.57 -15.51
N LYS A 25 6.14 -8.69 -16.26
CA LYS A 25 7.30 -7.92 -15.74
C LYS A 25 6.86 -6.90 -14.71
N PHE A 26 5.74 -6.21 -14.95
CA PHE A 26 5.19 -5.23 -14.03
C PHE A 26 4.69 -5.87 -12.74
N ILE A 27 3.96 -6.99 -12.85
CA ILE A 27 3.52 -7.79 -11.69
C ILE A 27 4.73 -8.25 -10.88
N ARG A 28 5.80 -8.74 -11.54
CA ARG A 28 7.03 -9.17 -10.86
C ARG A 28 7.71 -8.00 -10.14
N ALA A 29 7.78 -6.82 -10.75
CA ALA A 29 8.33 -5.63 -10.10
C ALA A 29 7.51 -5.23 -8.86
N VAL A 30 6.18 -5.24 -8.97
CA VAL A 30 5.26 -4.97 -7.85
C VAL A 30 5.40 -6.02 -6.74
N GLN A 31 5.56 -7.30 -7.08
CA GLN A 31 5.79 -8.37 -6.10
C GLN A 31 7.12 -8.19 -5.35
N ILE A 32 8.20 -7.84 -6.07
CA ILE A 32 9.51 -7.58 -5.44
C ILE A 32 9.41 -6.37 -4.50
N ALA A 33 8.77 -5.29 -4.94
CA ALA A 33 8.58 -4.10 -4.11
C ALA A 33 7.75 -4.41 -2.85
N GLN A 34 6.66 -5.18 -2.97
CA GLN A 34 5.87 -5.61 -1.82
C GLN A 34 6.70 -6.48 -0.86
N PHE A 35 7.50 -7.39 -1.37
CA PHE A 35 8.36 -8.23 -0.55
C PHE A 35 9.42 -7.40 0.20
N GLN A 36 10.03 -6.43 -0.47
CA GLN A 36 10.97 -5.49 0.16
C GLN A 36 10.29 -4.65 1.22
N LEU A 37 9.10 -4.10 0.96
CA LEU A 37 8.34 -3.32 1.93
C LEU A 37 7.95 -4.13 3.16
N LEU A 38 7.58 -5.41 2.98
CA LEU A 38 7.28 -6.31 4.10
C LEU A 38 8.54 -6.61 4.91
N LYS A 39 9.66 -6.87 4.24
CA LYS A 39 10.95 -7.12 4.90
C LYS A 39 11.43 -5.88 5.67
N GLU A 40 11.35 -4.71 5.05
CA GLU A 40 11.63 -3.41 5.68
C GLU A 40 10.66 -3.13 6.83
N SER A 41 9.37 -3.48 6.70
CA SER A 41 8.40 -3.31 7.80
C SER A 41 8.66 -4.26 8.97
N GLN A 42 9.22 -5.44 8.74
CA GLN A 42 9.65 -6.34 9.81
C GLN A 42 10.95 -5.87 10.48
N ALA A 43 11.87 -5.29 9.72
CA ALA A 43 13.12 -4.72 10.23
C ALA A 43 12.90 -3.38 10.94
N SER A 44 11.92 -2.60 10.46
CA SER A 44 11.45 -1.39 11.09
C SER A 44 10.70 -1.79 12.36
N LYS A 45 11.33 -1.53 13.51
CA LYS A 45 10.70 -1.63 14.82
C LYS A 45 9.65 -0.52 14.92
N TRP A 46 8.55 -0.65 14.19
CA TRP A 46 7.41 0.23 14.33
C TRP A 46 7.10 0.28 15.83
N PRO A 47 7.07 1.46 16.46
CA PRO A 47 6.69 1.55 17.86
C PRO A 47 5.33 0.87 17.97
N LYS A 48 5.28 -0.19 18.79
CA LYS A 48 4.11 -1.04 19.00
C LYS A 48 2.90 -0.11 19.10
N ALA A 49 1.93 -0.28 18.19
CA ALA A 49 0.77 0.60 18.10
C ALA A 49 0.30 0.91 19.52
N LEU A 50 0.32 2.19 19.89
CA LEU A 50 -0.10 2.69 21.19
C LEU A 50 -1.51 2.14 21.42
N LEU A 51 -1.58 1.01 22.12
CA LEU A 51 -2.85 0.44 22.56
C LEU A 51 -3.41 1.51 23.49
N LEU A 52 -4.41 2.25 23.00
CA LEU A 52 -5.11 3.23 23.80
C LEU A 52 -5.59 2.48 25.05
N ASN A 53 -4.99 2.79 26.19
CA ASN A 53 -5.20 2.05 27.43
C ASN A 53 -6.64 2.27 27.89
N GLU A 54 -7.53 1.35 27.53
CA GLU A 54 -8.94 1.36 27.89
C GLU A 54 -9.19 1.21 29.41
N LYS A 55 -8.14 0.95 30.20
CA LYS A 55 -8.24 0.78 31.67
C LYS A 55 -8.44 2.08 32.46
N SER A 56 -8.64 3.23 31.83
CA SER A 56 -8.93 4.50 32.52
C SER A 56 -10.42 4.89 32.51
N ARG A 57 -11.36 3.94 32.25
CA ARG A 57 -12.80 4.24 32.30
C ARG A 57 -13.64 3.39 33.26
N ARG A 58 -13.02 2.81 34.30
CA ARG A 58 -13.75 2.22 35.45
C ARG A 58 -13.09 2.59 36.77
N LYS A 59 -13.15 3.88 37.11
CA LYS A 59 -13.20 4.36 38.49
C LYS A 59 -14.09 5.60 38.50
N HIS A 60 -15.38 5.39 38.71
CA HIS A 60 -16.30 6.29 39.39
C HIS A 60 -17.54 5.48 39.74
#